data_AF-A0A945FLR9-F1
#
_entry.id   AF-A0A945FLR9-F1
#
_cell.length_a   1.000
_cell.length_b   1.000
_cell.length_c   1.000
_cell.angle_alpha   90.00
_cell.angle_beta   90.00
_cell.angle_gamma   90.00
#
_symmetry.space_group_name_H-M   'P 1'
#
loop_
_entity.id
_entity.type
_entity.pdbx_description
1 polymer ?
#
loop_
_entity_poly.entity_id
_entity_poly.type
_entity_poly.pdbx_seq_one_letter_code
_entity_poly.pdbx_strand_id
1 'polypeptide(L)'
;KLGAPQWLNPESQVLAFTLAAFYNDEADLHVILNMSEDQLTMQLPIIEERHWHLAVDTALDSEHGIIKPENQKTVGKNNYFVQARSVVVFEGS
;
A
#
# COMPACT_ATOMS: atom_id res chain seq x y z
N LYS A 1 11.48 -7.35 -2.03
CA LYS A 1 12.11 -7.04 -0.72
C LYS A 1 11.93 -5.56 -0.44
N LEU A 2 11.56 -5.17 0.77
CA LEU A 2 11.43 -3.75 1.13
C LEU A 2 12.77 -3.01 0.96
N GLY A 3 12.72 -1.79 0.42
CA GLY A 3 13.91 -0.95 0.20
C GLY A 3 14.84 -1.41 -0.93
N ALA A 4 14.44 -2.41 -1.73
CA ALA A 4 15.22 -2.92 -2.86
C ALA A 4 14.36 -2.93 -4.15
N PRO A 5 14.04 -1.73 -4.70
CA PRO A 5 13.26 -1.61 -5.92
C PRO A 5 14.00 -2.19 -7.13
N GLN A 6 13.26 -2.82 -8.04
CA GLN A 6 13.81 -3.49 -9.21
C GLN A 6 13.97 -2.54 -10.42
N TRP A 7 14.53 -1.33 -10.22
CA TRP A 7 14.57 -0.28 -11.24
C TRP A 7 15.21 -0.67 -12.57
N LEU A 8 16.21 -1.56 -12.53
CA LEU A 8 16.96 -1.99 -13.70
C LEU A 8 16.38 -3.25 -14.35
N ASN A 9 15.29 -3.81 -13.81
CA ASN A 9 14.61 -4.95 -14.40
C ASN A 9 13.49 -4.45 -15.33
N PRO A 10 13.64 -4.56 -16.66
CA PRO A 10 12.60 -4.11 -17.59
C PRO A 10 11.30 -4.91 -17.48
N GLU A 11 11.35 -6.13 -16.94
CA GLU A 11 10.17 -6.99 -16.72
C GLU A 11 9.50 -6.73 -15.35
N SER A 12 9.97 -5.75 -14.57
CA SER A 12 9.37 -5.44 -13.27
C SER A 12 7.97 -4.88 -13.44
N GLN A 13 6.98 -5.61 -12.93
CA GLN A 13 5.56 -5.22 -12.97
C GLN A 13 5.03 -4.79 -11.59
N VAL A 14 5.93 -4.46 -10.66
CA VAL A 14 5.57 -4.08 -9.29
C VAL A 14 6.29 -2.82 -8.89
N LEU A 15 5.55 -1.87 -8.33
CA LEU A 15 6.09 -0.63 -7.78
C LEU A 15 5.45 -0.35 -6.43
N ALA A 16 6.25 -0.01 -5.43
CA ALA A 16 5.77 0.46 -4.14
C ALA A 16 6.58 1.67 -3.69
N PHE A 17 5.91 2.66 -3.11
CA PHE A 17 6.54 3.88 -2.63
C PHE A 17 5.76 4.51 -1.47
N THR A 18 6.44 5.36 -0.71
CA THR A 18 5.83 6.13 0.37
C THR A 18 5.93 7.62 0.06
N LEU A 19 4.84 8.35 0.25
CA LEU A 19 4.78 9.80 0.23
C LEU A 19 4.63 10.28 1.66
N ALA A 20 5.56 11.12 2.12
CA ALA A 20 5.46 11.73 3.43
C ALA A 20 4.41 12.84 3.41
N ALA A 21 3.64 12.95 4.49
CA ALA A 21 2.73 14.05 4.75
C ALA A 21 3.50 15.39 4.70
N PHE A 22 2.88 16.43 4.14
CA PHE A 22 3.47 17.76 4.14
C PHE A 22 3.01 18.57 5.36
N TYR A 23 1.75 18.42 5.75
CA TYR A 23 1.17 19.05 6.94
C TYR A 23 0.88 18.03 8.05
N ASN A 24 0.79 18.50 9.29
CA ASN A 24 0.59 17.63 10.46
C ASN A 24 -0.76 16.91 10.48
N ASP A 25 -1.76 17.43 9.75
CA ASP A 25 -3.10 16.86 9.61
C ASP A 25 -3.24 15.93 8.39
N GLU A 26 -2.20 15.81 7.56
CA GLU A 26 -2.14 14.85 6.47
C GLU A 26 -1.53 13.53 6.95
N ALA A 27 -2.01 12.41 6.40
CA ALA A 27 -1.43 11.10 6.63
C ALA A 27 -0.27 10.85 5.66
N ASP A 28 0.74 10.09 6.10
CA ASP A 28 1.69 9.50 5.16
C ASP A 28 0.94 8.53 4.24
N LEU A 29 1.34 8.41 2.97
CA LEU A 29 0.73 7.45 2.06
C LEU A 29 1.72 6.37 1.69
N HIS A 30 1.32 5.10 1.79
CA HIS A 30 2.05 4.00 1.16
C HIS A 30 1.22 3.45 0.01
N VAL A 31 1.80 3.42 -1.19
CA VAL A 31 1.13 2.99 -2.42
C VAL A 31 1.84 1.76 -2.96
N ILE A 32 1.06 0.74 -3.31
CA ILE A 32 1.53 -0.46 -3.98
C ILE A 32 0.74 -0.64 -5.28
N LEU A 33 1.46 -0.72 -6.39
CA LEU A 33 0.96 -1.02 -7.72
C LEU A 33 1.44 -2.43 -8.09
N ASN A 34 0.53 -3.40 -8.06
CA ASN A 34 0.79 -4.73 -8.62
C ASN A 34 0.21 -4.79 -10.03
N MET A 35 1.06 -4.50 -11.01
CA MET A 35 0.70 -4.62 -12.42
C MET A 35 0.96 -6.03 -12.95
N SER A 36 1.38 -7.00 -12.12
CA SER A 36 1.64 -8.37 -12.57
C SER A 36 0.38 -9.23 -12.58
N GLU A 37 0.48 -10.42 -13.20
CA GLU A 37 -0.55 -11.46 -13.15
C GLU A 37 -0.46 -12.30 -11.88
N ASP A 38 0.60 -12.12 -11.10
CA ASP A 38 0.82 -12.86 -9.86
C ASP A 38 0.24 -12.10 -8.66
N GLN A 39 -0.18 -12.87 -7.65
CA GLN A 39 -0.52 -12.34 -6.33
C GLN A 39 0.75 -12.22 -5.50
N LEU A 40 0.89 -11.13 -4.75
CA LEU A 40 2.14 -10.80 -4.06
C LEU A 40 1.90 -10.53 -2.58
N THR A 41 2.78 -11.05 -1.73
CA THR A 41 2.88 -10.61 -0.33
C THR A 41 3.92 -9.50 -0.24
N MET A 42 3.46 -8.27 0.03
CA MET A 42 4.29 -7.08 0.04
C MET A 42 4.53 -6.59 1.46
N GLN A 43 5.78 -6.28 1.77
CA GLN A 43 6.17 -5.70 3.07
C GLN A 43 5.81 -4.22 3.11
N LEU A 44 5.19 -3.79 4.19
CA LEU A 44 4.95 -2.37 4.50
C LEU A 44 6.16 -1.80 5.26
N PRO A 45 6.57 -0.55 4.98
CA PRO A 45 7.64 0.10 5.71
C PRO A 45 7.28 0.33 7.17
N ILE A 46 8.27 0.24 8.05
CA ILE A 46 8.11 0.57 9.46
C ILE A 46 8.53 2.03 9.63
N ILE A 47 7.60 2.87 10.09
CA ILE A 47 7.84 4.27 10.43
C ILE A 47 7.50 4.40 11.92
N GLU A 48 8.38 5.04 12.69
CA GLU A 48 8.17 5.22 14.13
C GLU A 48 6.86 5.98 14.38
N GLU A 49 6.12 5.52 15.39
CA GLU A 49 4.84 6.10 15.83
C GLU A 49 3.71 6.10 14.78
N ARG A 50 3.88 5.43 13.64
CA ARG A 50 2.85 5.31 12.60
C ARG A 50 2.32 3.90 12.46
N HIS A 51 1.02 3.81 12.18
CA HIS A 51 0.37 2.57 11.78
C HIS A 51 -0.27 2.72 10.40
N TRP A 52 -0.10 1.71 9.55
CA TRP A 52 -0.75 1.69 8.24
C TRP A 52 -2.20 1.25 8.35
N HIS A 53 -3.09 2.01 7.73
CA HIS A 53 -4.52 1.73 7.65
C HIS A 53 -4.90 1.56 6.17
N LEU A 54 -5.70 0.54 5.86
CA LEU A 54 -6.11 0.29 4.48
C LEU A 54 -7.11 1.36 4.02
N ALA A 55 -6.75 2.12 2.98
CA ALA A 55 -7.57 3.20 2.42
C ALA A 55 -8.18 2.81 1.07
N VAL A 56 -7.41 2.15 0.20
CA VAL A 56 -7.87 1.70 -1.13
C VAL A 56 -7.35 0.29 -1.38
N ASP A 57 -8.20 -0.58 -1.94
CA ASP A 57 -7.80 -1.85 -2.54
C ASP A 57 -8.70 -2.13 -3.75
N THR A 58 -8.16 -1.95 -4.95
CA THR A 58 -8.95 -2.09 -6.19
C THR A 58 -9.31 -3.53 -6.53
N ALA A 59 -8.80 -4.51 -5.76
CA ALA A 59 -9.20 -5.90 -5.94
C ALA A 59 -10.46 -6.27 -5.15
N LEU A 60 -10.86 -5.43 -4.20
CA LEU A 60 -12.16 -5.52 -3.56
C LEU A 60 -13.24 -5.02 -4.52
N ASP A 61 -14.49 -5.40 -4.25
CA ASP A 61 -15.63 -4.89 -5.03
C ASP A 61 -15.74 -3.35 -4.93
N SER A 62 -16.54 -2.76 -5.82
CA SER A 62 -16.69 -1.29 -5.89
C SER A 62 -17.27 -0.65 -4.63
N GLU A 63 -17.94 -1.42 -3.76
CA GLU A 63 -18.51 -0.92 -2.52
C GLU A 63 -17.45 -0.85 -1.40
N HIS A 64 -16.43 -1.70 -1.46
CA HIS A 64 -15.40 -1.83 -0.42
C HIS A 64 -14.00 -1.37 -0.86
N GLY A 65 -13.79 -1.13 -2.16
CA GLY A 65 -12.47 -0.79 -2.70
C GLY A 65 -11.94 0.60 -2.32
N ILE A 66 -12.79 1.48 -1.77
CA ILE A 66 -12.40 2.80 -1.24
C ILE A 66 -13.00 2.95 0.16
N ILE A 67 -12.14 3.04 1.17
CA ILE A 67 -12.52 3.04 2.58
C ILE A 67 -12.33 4.46 3.14
N LYS A 68 -13.41 5.04 3.65
CA LYS A 68 -13.36 6.35 4.30
C LYS A 68 -12.47 6.32 5.56
N PRO A 69 -11.72 7.39 5.87
CA PRO A 69 -10.80 7.45 7.02
C PRO A 69 -11.38 6.90 8.32
N GLU A 70 -12.62 7.26 8.66
CA GLU A 70 -13.29 6.83 9.90
C GLU A 70 -13.56 5.31 9.98
N ASN A 71 -13.47 4.59 8.87
CA ASN A 71 -13.73 3.15 8.75
C ASN A 71 -12.47 2.34 8.45
N GLN A 72 -11.32 3.00 8.24
CA GLN A 72 -10.09 2.30 7.90
C GLN A 72 -9.60 1.46 9.09
N LYS A 73 -9.11 0.26 8.80
CA LYS A 73 -8.58 -0.66 9.80
C LYS A 73 -7.07 -0.73 9.71
N THR A 74 -6.42 -0.74 10.86
CA THR A 74 -4.99 -0.94 10.96
C THR A 74 -4.59 -2.30 10.40
N VAL A 75 -3.54 -2.33 9.60
CA VAL A 75 -2.95 -3.56 9.09
C VAL A 75 -2.12 -4.19 10.21
N GLY A 76 -2.60 -5.30 10.77
CA GLY A 76 -1.99 -5.91 11.97
C GLY A 76 -0.61 -6.56 11.77
N LYS A 77 -0.15 -6.72 10.52
CA LYS A 77 1.20 -7.20 10.19
C LYS A 77 1.82 -6.21 9.21
N ASN A 78 3.15 -6.08 9.23
CA ASN A 78 3.87 -5.27 8.24
C ASN A 78 3.93 -5.95 6.85
N ASN A 79 2.93 -6.75 6.50
CA ASN A 79 2.77 -7.41 5.22
C ASN A 79 1.32 -7.29 4.78
N TYR A 80 1.09 -7.07 3.49
CA TYR A 80 -0.23 -7.07 2.90
C TYR A 80 -0.26 -7.98 1.65
N PHE A 81 -1.40 -8.63 1.43
CA PHE A 81 -1.60 -9.52 0.29
C PHE A 81 -2.25 -8.72 -0.85
N VAL A 82 -1.48 -8.47 -1.90
CA VAL A 82 -1.89 -7.67 -3.04
C VAL A 82 -2.26 -8.60 -4.19
N GLN A 83 -3.50 -8.50 -4.65
CA GLN A 83 -4.00 -9.30 -5.77
C GLN A 83 -3.30 -8.94 -7.09
N ALA A 84 -3.39 -9.84 -8.06
CA ALA A 84 -2.94 -9.57 -9.42
C ALA A 84 -3.67 -8.35 -10.00
N ARG A 85 -2.98 -7.54 -10.80
CA ARG A 85 -3.53 -6.37 -11.50
C ARG A 85 -4.33 -5.41 -10.59
N SER A 86 -3.81 -5.12 -9.39
CA SER A 86 -4.47 -4.24 -8.43
C SER A 86 -3.58 -3.13 -7.87
N VAL A 87 -4.23 -2.12 -7.30
CA VAL A 87 -3.62 -1.00 -6.59
C VAL A 87 -4.11 -1.01 -5.15
N VAL A 88 -3.18 -0.85 -4.22
CA VAL A 88 -3.47 -0.74 -2.78
C VAL A 88 -2.84 0.53 -2.24
N VAL A 89 -3.60 1.28 -1.45
CA VAL A 89 -3.16 2.51 -0.80
C VAL A 89 -3.44 2.41 0.70
N PHE A 90 -2.46 2.84 1.48
CA PHE A 90 -2.54 2.93 2.94
C PHE A 90 -2.31 4.36 3.41
N GLU A 91 -3.01 4.73 4.47
CA GLU A 91 -2.77 5.96 5.24
C GLU A 91 -2.02 5.62 6.53
N GLY A 92 -0.91 6.30 6.76
CA GLY A 92 -0.05 6.19 7.93
C GLY A 92 -0.37 7.30 8.92
N SER A 93 -1.06 6.94 10.01
CA SER A 93 -1.40 7.86 11.10
C SER A 93 -0.83 7.39 12.42
#